data_AF-A0A7L4QXM5-F1
#
_entry.id   AF-A0A7L4QXM5-F1
#
_cell.length_a   1.000
_cell.length_b   1.000
_cell.length_c   1.000
_cell.angle_alpha   90.00
_cell.angle_beta   90.00
_cell.angle_gamma   90.00
#
_symmetry.space_group_name_H-M   'P 1'
#
loop_
_entity.id
_entity.type
_entity.pdbx_description
1 polymer ?
#
loop_
_entity_poly.entity_id
_entity_poly.type
_entity_poly.pdbx_seq_one_letter_code
_entity_poly.pdbx_strand_id
1 'polypeptide(L)'
;MDIRIETPKFSFFKYQKVDDEYKRVLFSPIPTIFNYGFIEETLGDDGMEEDAIVLGPRLAQGTLINLTSPGGVVRFMDDSVRDDKKVFYIGDPYS
;
A
#
# COMPACT_ATOMS: atom_id res chain seq x y z
N MET A 1 13.27 0.52 1.74
CA MET A 1 12.23 0.18 0.76
C MET A 1 11.48 1.45 0.46
N ASP A 2 11.45 1.84 -0.81
CA ASP A 2 10.73 3.02 -1.26
C ASP A 2 9.27 2.65 -1.51
N ILE A 3 8.37 3.26 -0.76
CA ILE A 3 6.94 2.96 -0.78
C ILE A 3 6.21 4.18 -1.32
N ARG A 4 5.43 3.97 -2.38
CA ARG A 4 4.61 5.00 -3.01
C ARG A 4 3.17 4.87 -2.52
N ILE A 5 2.61 5.90 -1.89
CA ILE A 5 1.23 5.87 -1.41
C ILE A 5 0.26 6.13 -2.57
N GLU A 6 -0.60 5.17 -2.88
CA GLU A 6 -1.65 5.32 -3.89
C GLU A 6 -2.99 5.70 -3.26
N THR A 7 -3.35 5.02 -2.17
CA THR A 7 -4.64 5.20 -1.48
C THR A 7 -4.41 5.73 -0.07
N PRO A 8 -4.67 7.03 0.17
CA PRO A 8 -4.59 7.61 1.50
C PRO A 8 -5.51 6.94 2.52
N LYS A 9 -5.05 6.87 3.77
CA LYS A 9 -5.88 6.50 4.92
C LYS A 9 -7.17 7.32 4.94
N PHE A 10 -8.28 6.65 5.23
CA PHE A 10 -9.65 7.16 5.24
C PHE A 10 -10.22 7.56 3.86
N SER A 11 -9.60 7.11 2.76
CA SER A 11 -10.21 7.20 1.43
C SER A 11 -11.34 6.18 1.25
N PHE A 12 -12.43 6.60 0.61
CA PHE A 12 -13.52 5.73 0.14
C PHE A 12 -13.26 5.16 -1.26
N PHE A 13 -12.22 5.64 -1.94
CA PHE A 13 -11.80 5.13 -3.24
C PHE A 13 -10.48 4.38 -3.11
N LYS A 14 -10.38 3.21 -3.77
CA LYS A 14 -9.09 2.58 -4.11
C LYS A 14 -8.55 3.26 -5.36
N TYR A 15 -7.28 3.61 -5.31
CA TYR A 15 -6.55 4.14 -6.45
C TYR A 15 -5.50 3.13 -6.91
N GLN A 16 -5.20 3.17 -8.20
CA GLN A 16 -4.09 2.46 -8.83
C GLN A 16 -3.30 3.46 -9.67
N LYS A 17 -1.97 3.44 -9.57
CA LYS A 17 -1.07 4.19 -10.42
C LYS A 17 -1.02 3.52 -11.79
N VAL A 18 -1.31 4.31 -12.81
CA VAL A 18 -1.18 3.91 -14.22
C VAL A 18 -0.40 5.01 -14.88
N ASP A 19 0.81 4.67 -15.36
CA ASP A 19 1.79 5.64 -15.82
C ASP A 19 2.09 6.68 -14.71
N ASP A 20 1.80 7.96 -14.95
CA ASP A 20 1.99 9.07 -13.99
C ASP A 20 0.69 9.55 -13.33
N GLU A 21 -0.42 8.82 -13.51
CA GLU A 21 -1.74 9.18 -12.97
C GLU A 21 -2.28 8.16 -11.95
N TYR A 22 -3.15 8.61 -11.04
CA TYR A 22 -3.85 7.75 -10.08
C TYR A 22 -5.32 7.58 -10.48
N LYS A 23 -5.69 6.40 -10.95
CA LYS A 23 -7.06 6.09 -11.39
C LYS A 23 -7.88 5.50 -10.26
N ARG A 24 -9.14 5.91 -10.14
CA ARG A 24 -10.10 5.31 -9.18
C ARG A 24 -10.59 3.98 -9.75
N VAL A 25 -10.27 2.89 -9.06
CA VAL A 25 -10.60 1.54 -9.52
C VAL A 25 -11.71 0.88 -8.72
N LEU A 26 -11.96 1.34 -7.48
CA LEU A 26 -13.04 0.84 -6.64
C LEU A 26 -13.58 1.99 -5.78
N PHE A 27 -14.90 2.06 -5.66
CA PHE A 27 -15.58 2.79 -4.60
C PHE A 27 -16.05 1.81 -3.53
N SER A 28 -15.77 2.11 -2.26
CA SER A 28 -16.23 1.34 -1.11
C SER A 28 -17.04 2.22 -0.18
N PRO A 29 -18.16 1.75 0.40
CA PRO A 29 -18.91 2.48 1.43
C PRO A 29 -18.18 2.50 2.79
N ILE A 30 -17.08 1.75 2.92
CA ILE A 30 -16.22 1.72 4.11
C ILE A 30 -14.84 2.24 3.70
N PRO A 31 -14.30 3.28 4.37
CA PRO A 31 -13.02 3.83 3.97
C PRO A 31 -11.87 2.93 4.41
N THR A 32 -10.75 2.96 3.68
CA THR A 32 -9.55 2.27 4.14
C THR A 32 -9.06 2.84 5.48
N ILE A 33 -8.61 1.97 6.38
CA ILE A 33 -8.17 2.37 7.73
C ILE A 33 -6.65 2.58 7.84
N PHE A 34 -5.91 2.40 6.74
CA PHE A 34 -4.47 2.56 6.63
C PHE A 34 -4.09 3.26 5.32
N ASN A 35 -2.85 3.76 5.22
CA ASN A 35 -2.32 4.19 3.92
C ASN A 35 -1.91 2.94 3.14
N TYR A 36 -2.22 2.91 1.86
CA TYR A 36 -1.93 1.78 0.99
C TYR A 36 -1.23 2.25 -0.27
N GLY A 37 -0.36 1.39 -0.79
CA GLY A 37 0.36 1.60 -2.03
C GLY A 37 1.25 0.40 -2.32
N PHE A 38 2.35 0.64 -3.03
CA PHE A 38 3.25 -0.42 -3.49
C PHE A 38 4.71 -0.09 -3.18
N ILE A 39 5.57 -1.11 -3.21
CA ILE A 39 7.01 -0.99 -3.05
C ILE A 39 7.64 -0.83 -4.43
N GLU A 40 8.33 0.27 -4.67
CA GLU A 40 9.00 0.52 -5.95
C GLU A 40 10.08 -0.53 -6.22
N GLU A 41 10.27 -0.86 -7.49
CA GLU A 41 11.28 -1.82 -7.97
C GLU A 41 11.11 -3.25 -7.43
N THR A 42 9.88 -3.65 -7.12
CA THR A 42 9.54 -5.03 -6.74
C THR A 42 8.61 -5.67 -7.78
N LEU A 43 8.52 -7.00 -7.76
CA LEU A 43 7.60 -7.76 -8.60
C LEU A 43 7.03 -8.92 -7.76
N GLY A 44 5.73 -8.88 -7.50
CA GLY A 44 4.94 -9.89 -6.81
C GLY A 44 4.53 -11.04 -7.71
N ASP A 45 3.89 -12.04 -7.10
CA ASP A 45 3.45 -13.27 -7.78
C ASP A 45 2.32 -13.02 -8.80
N ASP A 46 1.62 -11.90 -8.67
CA ASP A 46 0.57 -11.45 -9.59
C ASP A 46 1.11 -10.64 -10.79
N GLY A 47 2.42 -10.40 -10.82
CA GLY A 47 3.08 -9.62 -11.86
C GLY A 47 2.99 -8.09 -11.68
N MET A 48 2.50 -7.61 -10.53
CA MET A 48 2.53 -6.19 -10.14
C MET A 48 3.57 -5.96 -9.04
N GLU A 49 3.87 -4.72 -8.70
CA GLU A 49 4.70 -4.39 -7.55
C GLU A 49 4.09 -4.95 -6.25
N GLU A 50 4.95 -5.32 -5.29
CA GLU A 50 4.47 -5.86 -4.02
C GLU A 50 3.69 -4.81 -3.21
N ASP A 51 2.57 -5.24 -2.65
CA ASP A 51 1.68 -4.39 -1.87
C ASP A 51 2.25 -3.96 -0.52
N ALA A 52 2.03 -2.68 -0.18
CA ALA A 52 2.45 -2.06 1.06
C ALA A 52 1.28 -1.42 1.82
N ILE A 53 1.15 -1.82 3.09
CA ILE A 53 0.31 -1.16 4.09
C ILE A 53 1.22 -0.34 5.00
N VAL A 54 0.95 0.97 5.12
CA VAL A 54 1.72 1.88 5.97
C VAL A 54 0.84 2.39 7.12
N LEU A 55 1.19 1.97 8.33
CA LEU A 55 0.53 2.34 9.57
C LEU A 55 1.11 3.65 10.12
N GLY A 56 0.21 4.59 10.46
CA GLY A 56 0.57 5.91 10.96
C GLY A 56 -0.48 6.99 10.65
N PRO A 57 -0.07 8.28 10.66
CA PRO A 57 -0.88 9.39 10.18
C PRO A 57 -1.28 9.22 8.71
N ARG A 58 -2.33 9.94 8.28
CA ARG A 58 -2.73 9.96 6.87
C ARG A 58 -1.64 10.63 6.03
N LEU A 59 -1.24 9.96 4.94
CA LEU A 59 -0.32 10.49 3.94
C LEU A 59 -1.09 10.98 2.71
N ALA A 60 -0.47 11.90 1.95
CA ALA A 60 -1.03 12.34 0.68
C ALA A 60 -0.85 11.27 -0.39
N GLN A 61 -1.72 11.28 -1.41
CA GLN A 61 -1.52 10.43 -2.59
C GLN A 61 -0.24 10.85 -3.31
N GLY A 62 0.56 9.88 -3.74
CA GLY A 62 1.86 10.06 -4.38
C GLY A 62 3.02 10.31 -3.43
N THR A 63 2.79 10.40 -2.11
CA THR A 63 3.88 10.47 -1.13
C THR A 63 4.82 9.28 -1.30
N LEU A 64 6.12 9.57 -1.43
CA LEU A 64 7.20 8.58 -1.34
C LEU A 64 7.70 8.55 0.11
N ILE A 65 7.82 7.37 0.67
CA ILE A 65 8.43 7.17 1.98
C ILE A 65 9.45 6.03 1.92
N ASN A 66 10.62 6.26 2.50
CA ASN A 66 11.64 5.22 2.64
C ASN A 66 11.51 4.57 4.03
N LEU A 67 11.17 3.28 4.07
CA LEU A 67 11.05 2.50 5.30
C LEU A 67 11.95 1.27 5.23
N THR A 68 12.60 0.94 6.35
CA THR A 68 13.71 -0.02 6.35
C THR A 68 13.25 -1.46 6.12
N SER A 69 12.31 -1.94 6.94
CA SER A 69 11.83 -3.33 6.89
C SER A 69 10.33 -3.40 7.25
N PRO A 70 9.60 -4.39 6.69
CA PRO A 70 8.24 -4.65 7.11
C PRO A 70 8.24 -5.23 8.53
N GLY A 71 7.36 -4.73 9.39
CA GLY A 71 7.13 -5.28 10.72
C GLY A 71 6.18 -6.49 10.72
N GLY A 72 5.62 -6.85 9.56
CA GLY A 72 4.77 -8.02 9.40
C GLY A 72 4.30 -8.19 7.96
N VAL A 73 3.59 -9.29 7.71
CA VAL A 73 2.97 -9.60 6.42
C VAL A 73 1.56 -10.11 6.66
N VAL A 74 0.57 -9.50 6.02
CA VAL A 74 -0.78 -10.05 5.92
C VAL A 74 -0.77 -10.97 4.70
N ARG A 75 -0.83 -12.28 4.94
CA ARG A 75 -0.96 -13.25 3.84
C ARG A 75 -2.37 -13.20 3.29
N PHE A 76 -2.51 -13.09 1.98
CA PHE A 76 -3.81 -12.89 1.34
C PHE A 76 -3.86 -13.64 0.00
N MET A 77 -5.03 -14.20 -0.29
CA MET A 77 -5.30 -14.96 -1.50
C MET A 77 -6.50 -14.29 -2.18
N ASP A 78 -6.26 -13.69 -3.34
CA ASP A 78 -7.29 -13.04 -4.16
C ASP A 78 -7.44 -13.81 -5.47
N ASP A 79 -8.65 -14.29 -5.75
CA ASP A 79 -8.96 -15.13 -6.93
C ASP A 79 -7.94 -16.27 -7.20
N SER A 80 -7.54 -16.99 -6.13
CA SER A 80 -6.51 -18.05 -6.18
C SER A 80 -5.08 -17.59 -6.52
N VAL A 81 -4.83 -16.29 -6.58
CA VAL A 81 -3.51 -15.68 -6.73
C VAL A 81 -3.07 -15.14 -5.36
N ARG A 82 -1.78 -15.34 -5.04
CA ARG A 82 -1.22 -14.83 -3.80
C ARG A 82 -0.97 -13.32 -3.92
N ASP A 83 -1.50 -12.55 -2.99
CA ASP A 83 -1.47 -11.08 -2.98
C ASP A 83 -1.14 -10.56 -1.56
N ASP A 84 -0.01 -11.06 -1.04
CA ASP A 84 0.46 -10.75 0.31
C ASP A 84 0.77 -9.25 0.47
N LYS A 85 0.40 -8.69 1.62
CA LYS A 85 0.57 -7.25 1.90
C LYS A 85 1.62 -7.05 2.99
N LYS A 86 2.71 -6.37 2.67
CA LYS A 86 3.78 -6.05 3.61
C LYS A 86 3.36 -4.88 4.50
N VAL A 87 3.50 -5.03 5.81
CA VAL A 87 3.05 -4.03 6.80
C VAL A 87 4.25 -3.26 7.32
N PHE A 88 4.20 -1.94 7.19
CA PHE A 88 5.19 -1.00 7.66
C PHE A 88 4.59 -0.01 8.66
N TYR A 89 5.46 0.62 9.45
CA TYR A 89 5.09 1.61 10.45
C TYR A 89 5.88 2.90 10.19
N ILE A 90 5.23 4.06 10.32
CA ILE A 90 5.90 5.36 10.30
C ILE A 90 6.48 5.61 11.68
N GLY A 91 7.81 5.69 11.76
CA GLY A 91 8.54 5.72 13.02
C GLY A 91 9.00 4.33 13.44
N ASP A 92 9.77 4.25 14.53
CA ASP A 92 10.17 2.99 15.12
C ASP A 92 9.07 2.53 16.10
N PRO A 93 8.35 1.42 15.82
CA PRO A 93 7.33 0.92 16.74
C PRO A 93 7.93 0.38 18.05
N TYR A 94 9.27 0.25 18.14
CA TYR A 94 9.99 -0.26 19.30
C TYR A 94 10.95 0.76 19.96
N SER A 95 10.95 2.01 19.51
CA SER A 95 11.67 3.11 20.19
C SER A 95 10.92 3.67 21.39
#